data_AF-A0A4Y2ID93-F1
#
_entry.id   AF-A0A4Y2ID93-F1
#
_cell.length_a   1.000
_cell.length_b   1.000
_cell.length_c   1.000
_cell.angle_alpha   90.00
_cell.angle_beta   90.00
_cell.angle_gamma   90.00
#
_symmetry.space_group_name_H-M   'P 1'
#
loop_
_entity.id
_entity.type
_entity.pdbx_description
1 polymer ?
#
loop_
_entity_poly.entity_id
_entity_poly.type
_entity_poly.pdbx_seq_one_letter_code
_entity_poly.pdbx_strand_id
1 'polypeptide(L)'
;MKIYRSLVRSNLDYGAPVYGSASNYTFKMLDSVHHQGLRLATEAFRTTPILSLHIISGEPSLELRRHRLSLSYFYKIKSDESDPQHYKVITLFLGLYFQSDYLSTQHLASELGKS
;
A
#
# COMPACT_ATOMS: atom_id res chain seq x y z
N MET A 1 -12.15 1.28 -18.97
CA MET A 1 -11.43 1.73 -17.74
C MET A 1 -12.01 2.94 -17.01
N LYS A 2 -12.65 3.93 -17.65
CA LYS A 2 -13.16 5.13 -16.95
C LYS A 2 -14.09 4.79 -15.78
N ILE A 3 -15.03 3.87 -15.99
CA ILE A 3 -16.01 3.41 -14.99
C ILE A 3 -15.32 2.78 -13.77
N TYR A 4 -14.35 1.89 -13.98
CA TYR A 4 -13.55 1.30 -12.90
C TYR A 4 -12.82 2.38 -12.09
N ARG A 5 -12.16 3.33 -12.77
CA ARG A 5 -11.40 4.39 -12.10
C ARG A 5 -12.31 5.33 -11.30
N SER A 6 -13.49 5.65 -11.80
CA SER A 6 -14.42 6.59 -11.17
C SER A 6 -15.24 5.98 -10.02
N LEU A 7 -15.55 4.68 -10.07
CA LEU A 7 -16.40 4.03 -9.07
C LEU A 7 -15.63 3.15 -8.10
N VAL A 8 -14.76 2.28 -8.59
CA VAL A 8 -14.07 1.29 -7.73
C VAL A 8 -12.78 1.88 -7.20
N ARG A 9 -11.92 2.36 -8.10
CA ARG A 9 -10.58 2.86 -7.72
C ARG A 9 -10.65 4.11 -6.85
N SER A 10 -11.56 5.03 -7.12
CA SER A 10 -11.75 6.25 -6.32
C SER A 10 -12.08 5.93 -4.85
N ASN A 11 -12.96 4.97 -4.60
CA ASN A 11 -13.31 4.52 -3.25
C ASN A 11 -12.13 3.83 -2.56
N LEU A 12 -11.42 2.95 -3.28
CA LEU A 12 -10.24 2.27 -2.73
C LEU A 12 -9.10 3.25 -2.41
N ASP A 13 -8.88 4.25 -3.28
CA ASP A 13 -7.86 5.28 -3.08
C ASP A 13 -8.21 6.20 -1.90
N TYR A 14 -9.49 6.54 -1.72
CA TYR A 14 -9.96 7.35 -0.58
C TYR A 14 -9.68 6.66 0.76
N GLY A 15 -9.94 5.35 0.85
CA GLY A 15 -9.69 4.57 2.06
C GLY A 15 -8.22 4.21 2.30
N ALA A 16 -7.32 4.45 1.33
CA ALA A 16 -5.93 4.01 1.40
C ALA A 16 -5.16 4.42 2.67
N PRO A 17 -5.31 5.64 3.23
CA PRO A 17 -4.63 6.03 4.47
C PRO A 17 -5.06 5.20 5.68
N VAL A 18 -6.30 4.72 5.72
CA VAL A 18 -6.87 3.95 6.83
C VAL A 18 -6.47 2.48 6.74
N TYR A 19 -6.31 1.95 5.52
CA TYR A 19 -5.99 0.54 5.32
C TYR A 19 -4.57 0.15 5.72
N GLY A 20 -3.69 1.11 6.04
CA GLY A 20 -2.29 0.83 6.40
C GLY A 20 -2.12 -0.13 7.58
N SER A 21 -3.09 -0.18 8.50
CA SER A 21 -3.11 -1.08 9.67
C SER A 21 -4.13 -2.22 9.56
N ALA A 22 -4.76 -2.40 8.39
CA ALA A 22 -5.77 -3.41 8.20
C ALA A 22 -5.19 -4.83 8.22
N SER A 23 -6.04 -5.81 8.54
CA SER A 23 -5.63 -7.22 8.56
C SER A 23 -5.42 -7.78 7.13
N ASN A 24 -4.61 -8.84 7.04
CA ASN A 24 -4.42 -9.58 5.78
C ASN A 24 -5.73 -10.09 5.17
N TYR A 25 -6.73 -10.42 5.99
CA TYR A 25 -8.05 -10.82 5.52
C TYR A 25 -8.76 -9.66 4.81
N THR A 26 -8.73 -8.47 5.40
CA THR A 26 -9.29 -7.24 4.81
C THR A 26 -8.62 -6.92 3.48
N PHE A 27 -7.29 -7.07 3.37
CA PHE A 27 -6.60 -6.86 2.10
C PHE A 27 -7.07 -7.82 1.01
N LYS A 28 -7.26 -9.12 1.32
CA LYS A 28 -7.80 -10.09 0.36
C LYS A 28 -9.20 -9.74 -0.13
N MET A 29 -10.04 -9.18 0.75
CA MET A 29 -11.37 -8.68 0.35
C MET A 29 -11.29 -7.46 -0.57
N LEU A 30 -10.38 -6.52 -0.29
CA LEU A 30 -10.19 -5.35 -1.17
C LEU A 30 -9.64 -5.78 -2.54
N ASP A 31 -8.72 -6.73 -2.56
CA ASP A 31 -8.15 -7.27 -3.80
C ASP A 31 -9.22 -8.02 -4.62
N SER A 32 -10.15 -8.73 -3.98
CA SER A 32 -11.24 -9.40 -4.71
C SER A 32 -12.17 -8.39 -5.40
N VAL A 33 -12.54 -7.30 -4.72
CA VAL A 33 -13.33 -6.20 -5.29
C VAL A 33 -12.57 -5.52 -6.44
N HIS A 34 -11.27 -5.28 -6.26
CA HIS A 34 -10.41 -4.71 -7.28
C HIS A 34 -10.37 -5.58 -8.55
N HIS A 35 -10.04 -6.87 -8.42
CA HIS A 35 -9.97 -7.79 -9.56
C HIS A 35 -11.34 -7.97 -10.24
N GLN A 36 -12.42 -8.04 -9.47
CA GLN A 36 -13.77 -8.14 -10.04
C GLN A 36 -14.13 -6.88 -10.83
N GLY A 37 -13.85 -5.70 -10.28
CA GLY A 37 -14.07 -4.42 -10.96
C GLY A 37 -13.28 -4.30 -12.26
N LEU A 38 -12.02 -4.78 -12.26
CA LEU A 38 -11.20 -4.83 -13.48
C LEU A 38 -11.83 -5.74 -14.53
N ARG A 39 -12.23 -6.97 -14.16
CA ARG A 39 -12.86 -7.92 -15.10
C ARG A 39 -14.12 -7.35 -15.73
N LEU A 40 -14.96 -6.70 -14.93
CA LEU A 40 -16.18 -6.06 -15.43
C LEU A 40 -15.86 -4.91 -16.39
N ALA A 41 -14.85 -4.09 -16.07
CA ALA A 41 -14.50 -2.93 -16.87
C ALA A 41 -13.64 -3.22 -18.12
N THR A 42 -12.99 -4.37 -18.17
CA THR A 42 -12.24 -4.87 -19.34
C THR A 42 -12.97 -5.97 -20.09
N GLU A 43 -14.17 -6.37 -19.63
CA GLU A 43 -14.95 -7.49 -20.17
C GLU A 43 -14.17 -8.81 -20.23
N ALA A 44 -13.22 -8.99 -19.31
CA ALA A 44 -12.40 -10.19 -19.26
C ALA A 44 -13.19 -11.35 -18.64
N PHE A 45 -12.87 -12.58 -19.09
CA PHE A 45 -13.46 -13.78 -18.51
C PHE A 45 -13.24 -13.83 -17.00
N ARG A 46 -14.20 -14.45 -16.29
CA ARG A 46 -14.11 -14.64 -14.83
C ARG A 46 -12.85 -15.43 -14.42
N THR A 47 -12.35 -16.27 -15.31
CA THR A 47 -11.18 -17.14 -15.11
C THR A 47 -9.87 -16.55 -15.61
N THR A 48 -9.86 -15.34 -16.23
CA THR A 48 -8.61 -14.72 -16.70
C THR A 48 -7.60 -14.62 -15.54
N PRO A 49 -6.33 -15.02 -15.71
CA PRO A 49 -5.33 -14.91 -14.64
C PRO A 49 -5.11 -13.45 -14.20
N ILE A 50 -4.81 -13.23 -12.91
CA ILE A 50 -4.62 -11.88 -12.34
C ILE A 50 -3.49 -11.11 -13.05
N LEU A 51 -2.38 -11.77 -13.36
CA LEU A 51 -1.26 -11.15 -14.05
C LEU A 51 -1.68 -10.62 -15.44
N SER A 52 -2.41 -11.44 -16.21
CA SER A 52 -2.94 -11.05 -17.51
C SER A 52 -3.95 -9.90 -17.38
N LEU A 53 -4.78 -9.93 -16.34
CA LEU A 53 -5.76 -8.87 -16.07
C LEU A 53 -5.09 -7.51 -15.81
N HIS A 54 -3.98 -7.47 -15.08
CA HIS A 54 -3.21 -6.23 -14.86
C HIS A 54 -2.61 -5.69 -16.16
N ILE A 55 -2.07 -6.57 -17.01
CA ILE A 55 -1.51 -6.18 -18.31
C ILE A 55 -2.60 -5.60 -19.22
N ILE A 56 -3.75 -6.28 -19.33
CA ILE A 56 -4.88 -5.86 -20.18
C ILE A 56 -5.48 -4.54 -19.68
N SER A 57 -5.68 -4.41 -18.37
CA SER A 57 -6.29 -3.21 -17.78
C SER A 57 -5.35 -2.00 -17.71
N GLY A 58 -4.04 -2.22 -17.77
CA GLY A 58 -3.02 -1.20 -17.55
C GLY A 58 -3.04 -0.62 -16.14
N GLU A 59 -3.52 -1.40 -15.15
CA GLU A 59 -3.59 -1.00 -13.74
C GLU A 59 -2.60 -1.83 -12.91
N PRO A 60 -1.83 -1.19 -12.01
CA PRO A 60 -0.96 -1.90 -11.08
C PRO A 60 -1.77 -2.66 -10.03
N SER A 61 -1.10 -3.52 -9.27
CA SER A 61 -1.70 -4.17 -8.09
C SER A 61 -2.16 -3.12 -7.07
N LEU A 62 -3.20 -3.47 -6.31
CA LEU A 62 -3.77 -2.57 -5.30
C LEU A 62 -2.76 -2.25 -4.20
N GLU A 63 -1.92 -3.22 -3.84
CA GLU A 63 -0.82 -3.05 -2.90
C GLU A 63 0.17 -1.95 -3.35
N LEU A 64 0.69 -2.06 -4.58
CA LEU A 64 1.63 -1.08 -5.11
C LEU A 64 1.00 0.32 -5.16
N ARG A 65 -0.30 0.38 -5.48
CA ARG A 65 -1.04 1.64 -5.46
C ARG A 65 -1.16 2.23 -4.05
N ARG A 66 -1.46 1.41 -3.03
CA ARG A 66 -1.47 1.86 -1.63
C ARG A 66 -0.11 2.42 -1.21
N HIS A 67 0.98 1.70 -1.49
CA HIS A 67 2.33 2.21 -1.20
C HIS A 67 2.61 3.55 -1.86
N ARG A 68 2.24 3.70 -3.14
CA ARG A 68 2.40 4.97 -3.85
C ARG A 68 1.59 6.10 -3.21
N LEU A 69 0.35 5.83 -2.80
CA LEU A 69 -0.50 6.82 -2.13
C LEU A 69 0.04 7.19 -0.75
N SER A 70 0.44 6.21 0.05
CA SER A 70 1.05 6.43 1.36
C SER A 70 2.33 7.27 1.26
N LEU A 71 3.18 6.98 0.26
CA LEU A 71 4.40 7.73 0.02
C LEU A 71 4.10 9.18 -0.42
N SER A 72 3.13 9.36 -1.31
CA SER A 72 2.72 10.70 -1.77
C SER A 72 2.15 11.53 -0.61
N TYR A 73 1.35 10.89 0.26
CA TYR A 73 0.79 11.49 1.46
C TYR A 73 1.88 11.88 2.47
N PHE A 74 2.84 10.98 2.70
CA PHE A 74 4.01 11.25 3.53
C PHE A 74 4.77 12.49 3.06
N TYR A 75 5.11 12.57 1.76
CA TYR A 75 5.84 13.72 1.23
C TYR A 75 5.03 15.01 1.31
N LYS A 76 3.71 14.94 1.10
CA LYS A 76 2.82 16.10 1.25
C LYS A 76 2.86 16.66 2.67
N ILE A 77 2.72 15.80 3.68
CA ILE A 77 2.81 16.21 5.09
C ILE A 77 4.20 16.74 5.42
N LYS A 78 5.25 16.06 4.94
CA LYS A 78 6.63 16.49 5.18
C LYS A 78 6.93 17.87 4.56
N SER A 79 6.30 18.20 3.43
CA SER A 79 6.48 19.51 2.79
C SER A 79 5.72 20.65 3.47
N ASP A 80 4.72 20.35 4.29
CA ASP A 80 3.88 21.35 4.97
C ASP A 80 4.06 21.24 6.49
N GLU A 81 4.85 22.15 7.05
CA GLU A 81 5.14 22.19 8.49
C GLU A 81 3.93 22.64 9.33
N SER A 82 2.92 23.24 8.69
CA SER A 82 1.67 23.64 9.36
C SER A 82 0.64 22.51 9.48
N ASP A 83 0.89 21.36 8.82
CA ASP A 83 -0.01 20.22 8.89
C ASP A 83 -0.05 19.63 10.33
N PRO A 84 -1.23 19.41 10.94
CA PRO A 84 -1.34 18.85 12.29
C PRO A 84 -0.68 17.48 12.48
N GLN A 85 -0.45 16.75 11.40
CA GLN A 85 0.18 15.42 11.38
C GLN A 85 1.68 15.48 11.07
N HIS A 86 2.25 16.67 10.80
CA HIS A 86 3.66 16.86 10.47
C HIS A 86 4.60 16.20 11.48
N TYR A 87 4.43 16.53 12.76
CA TYR A 87 5.24 15.97 13.84
C TYR A 87 5.07 14.45 13.99
N LYS A 88 3.84 13.93 13.80
CA LYS A 88 3.54 12.49 13.96
C LYS A 88 4.20 11.65 12.87
N VAL A 89 4.13 12.12 11.62
CA VAL A 89 4.68 11.40 10.46
C VAL A 89 6.21 11.35 10.51
N ILE A 90 6.86 12.45 10.90
CA ILE A 90 8.31 12.50 11.10
C ILE A 90 8.74 11.56 12.22
N THR A 91 8.02 11.58 13.35
CA THR A 91 8.32 10.71 14.50
C THR A 91 8.14 9.23 14.18
N LEU A 92 7.09 8.85 13.43
CA LEU A 92 6.86 7.46 13.02
C LEU A 92 7.96 6.95 12.09
N PHE A 93 8.44 7.80 11.16
CA PHE A 93 9.54 7.46 10.26
C PHE A 93 10.87 7.31 11.00
N LEU A 94 11.19 8.23 11.92
CA LEU A 94 12.35 8.11 12.81
C LEU A 94 12.26 6.84 13.66
N GLY A 95 11.10 6.54 14.25
CA GLY A 95 10.87 5.34 15.07
C GLY A 95 11.06 4.03 14.31
N LEU A 96 10.64 3.95 13.04
CA LEU A 96 10.88 2.78 12.19
C LEU A 96 12.36 2.61 11.84
N TYR A 97 13.11 3.70 11.63
CA TYR A 97 14.57 3.66 11.45
C TYR A 97 15.28 3.19 12.73
N PHE A 98 14.95 3.76 13.89
CA PHE A 98 15.55 3.35 15.17
C PHE A 98 15.23 1.90 15.55
N GLN A 99 14.04 1.39 15.21
CA GLN A 99 13.68 -0.02 15.45
C GLN A 99 14.42 -0.97 14.49
N SER A 100 14.58 -0.59 13.22
CA SER A 100 15.33 -1.35 12.21
C SER A 100 16.83 -1.44 12.54
N ASP A 101 17.41 -0.34 13.03
CA ASP A 101 18.81 -0.30 13.45
C ASP A 101 19.05 -1.08 14.76
N TYR A 102 18.07 -1.10 15.68
CA TYR A 102 18.13 -1.93 16.89
C TYR A 102 18.01 -3.45 16.58
N LEU A 103 17.14 -3.85 15.65
CA LEU A 103 16.98 -5.26 15.28
C LEU A 103 18.17 -5.80 14.45
N SER A 104 18.76 -4.99 13.57
CA SER A 104 19.95 -5.36 12.80
C SER A 104 21.21 -5.48 13.65
N THR A 105 21.36 -4.62 14.67
CA THR A 105 22.47 -4.69 15.64
C THR A 105 22.37 -5.88 16.59
N GLN A 106 21.16 -6.30 16.99
CA GLN A 106 20.94 -7.53 17.77
C GLN A 106 21.31 -8.80 16.99
N HIS A 107 21.01 -8.84 15.68
CA HIS A 107 21.34 -9.99 14.83
C HIS A 107 22.86 -10.16 14.68
N LEU A 108 23.60 -9.07 14.43
CA LEU A 108 25.07 -9.06 14.37
C LEU A 108 25.74 -9.40 15.71
N ALA A 109 25.17 -8.95 16.84
CA ALA A 109 25.67 -9.29 18.18
C ALA A 109 25.48 -10.78 18.54
N SER A 110 24.43 -11.41 18.01
CA SER A 110 24.15 -12.84 18.24
C SER A 110 25.05 -13.80 17.44
N GLU A 111 25.65 -13.32 16.34
CA GLU A 111 26.58 -14.09 15.51
C GLU A 111 28.01 -14.05 16.05
N LEU A 112 28.42 -12.95 16.71
CA LEU A 112 29.74 -12.79 17.31
C LEU A 112 29.90 -13.51 18.68
N GLY A 113 28.80 -13.96 19.29
CA GLY A 113 28.80 -14.69 20.57
C GLY A 113 28.79 -16.22 20.46
N LYS A 114 28.94 -16.79 19.25
CA LYS A 114 28.91 -18.23 18.99
C LYS A 114 30.24 -18.83 18.54
N SER A 115 31.36 -18.14 18.76
CA SER A 115 32.72 -18.70 18.58
C SER A 115 33.36 -19.09 19.89
#